data_AF-A0A9J6G8F5-F1
#
_entry.id   AF-A0A9J6G8F5-F1
#
_cell.length_a   1.000
_cell.length_b   1.000
_cell.length_c   1.000
_cell.angle_alpha   90.00
_cell.angle_beta   90.00
_cell.angle_gamma   90.00
#
_symmetry.space_group_name_H-M   'P 1'
#
loop_
_entity.id
_entity.type
_entity.pdbx_description
1 polymer ?
#
loop_
_entity_poly.entity_id
_entity_poly.type
_entity_poly.pdbx_seq_one_letter_code
_entity_poly.pdbx_strand_id
1 'polypeptide(L)'
;MKQIEQTLRMINRGNQLKEQDERRGHSKTVNDLIISGVAYSAPFIFLTAGSIKTLNAALRKAIKMAPGLPQWTPTQNLNELGIRNTVEEILEARRSGQFERLKTSQTGRDTLKRMGYRIHDTMHATTQEIADCISITLKVTPIPNNMNL
;
A
#
# COMPACT_ATOMS: atom_id res chain seq x y z
N MET A 1 7.32 -17.07 -4.94
CA MET A 1 7.99 -17.68 -3.77
C MET A 1 9.50 -17.43 -3.75
N LYS A 2 10.29 -17.87 -4.76
CA LYS A 2 11.76 -17.63 -4.81
C LYS A 2 12.16 -16.15 -4.65
N GLN A 3 11.43 -15.20 -5.26
CA GLN A 3 11.70 -13.76 -5.12
C GLN A 3 11.48 -13.22 -3.70
N ILE A 4 10.54 -13.77 -2.95
CA ILE A 4 10.25 -13.34 -1.56
C ILE A 4 11.35 -13.84 -0.61
N GLU A 5 11.84 -15.06 -0.82
CA GLU A 5 12.97 -15.55 -0.06
C GLU A 5 14.27 -14.82 -0.39
N GLN A 6 14.49 -14.47 -1.66
CA GLN A 6 15.64 -13.67 -2.09
C GLN A 6 15.61 -12.27 -1.48
N THR A 7 14.45 -11.61 -1.47
CA THR A 7 14.28 -10.29 -0.82
C THR A 7 14.50 -10.39 0.69
N LEU A 8 13.95 -11.40 1.37
CA LEU A 8 14.22 -11.66 2.79
C LEU A 8 15.71 -11.89 3.10
N ARG A 9 16.45 -12.58 2.22
CA ARG A 9 17.90 -12.76 2.36
C ARG A 9 18.66 -11.44 2.16
N MET A 10 18.24 -10.61 1.22
CA MET A 10 18.82 -9.28 1.02
C MET A 10 18.60 -8.38 2.26
N ILE A 11 17.43 -8.42 2.90
CA ILE A 11 17.15 -7.73 4.17
C ILE A 11 18.15 -8.14 5.26
N ASN A 12 18.30 -9.45 5.47
CA ASN A 12 19.18 -9.98 6.50
C ASN A 12 20.64 -9.59 6.27
N ARG A 13 21.08 -9.53 5.00
CA ARG A 13 22.44 -9.14 4.64
C ARG A 13 22.67 -7.63 4.82
N GLY A 14 21.69 -6.79 4.51
CA GLY A 14 21.76 -5.33 4.68
C GLY A 14 21.75 -4.88 6.15
N ASN A 15 21.13 -5.65 7.05
CA ASN A 15 20.96 -5.29 8.46
C ASN A 15 22.19 -5.57 9.35
N GLN A 16 23.17 -6.37 8.90
CA GLN A 16 24.28 -6.81 9.77
C GLN A 16 25.36 -5.75 10.01
N LEU A 17 25.43 -4.68 9.21
CA LEU A 17 26.56 -3.74 9.23
C LEU A 17 26.18 -2.25 9.24
N LYS A 18 24.89 -1.91 9.38
CA LYS A 18 24.40 -0.54 9.20
C LYS A 18 24.10 0.17 10.52
N GLU A 19 24.19 1.50 10.51
CA GLU A 19 23.80 2.38 11.62
C GLU A 19 22.28 2.30 11.86
N GLN A 20 21.78 2.68 13.05
CA GLN A 20 20.37 2.44 13.42
C GLN A 20 19.36 3.07 12.44
N ASP A 21 19.63 4.27 11.93
CA ASP A 21 18.73 4.97 11.00
C ASP A 21 18.73 4.34 9.61
N GLU A 22 19.90 3.88 9.14
CA GLU A 22 20.01 3.16 7.87
C GLU A 22 19.33 1.79 7.91
N ARG A 23 19.32 1.11 9.06
CA ARG A 23 18.59 -0.16 9.27
C ARG A 23 17.08 0.06 9.14
N ARG A 24 16.55 1.12 9.76
CA ARG A 24 15.13 1.50 9.68
C ARG A 24 14.73 1.82 8.24
N GLY A 25 15.53 2.62 7.54
CA GLY A 25 15.30 2.96 6.14
C GLY A 25 15.31 1.73 5.24
N HIS A 26 16.36 0.90 5.33
CA HIS A 26 16.52 -0.27 4.48
C HIS A 26 15.38 -1.28 4.64
N SER A 27 14.95 -1.53 5.88
CA SER A 27 13.89 -2.50 6.10
C SER A 27 12.50 -1.94 5.87
N LYS A 28 12.29 -0.61 5.93
CA LYS A 28 11.09 0.03 5.36
C LYS A 28 11.04 -0.18 3.86
N THR A 29 12.13 0.08 3.13
CA THR A 29 12.21 -0.16 1.67
C THR A 29 11.86 -1.59 1.30
N VAL A 30 12.35 -2.59 2.05
CA VAL A 30 12.02 -3.98 1.70
C VAL A 30 10.61 -4.38 2.13
N ASN A 31 10.10 -3.85 3.24
CA ASN A 31 8.69 -4.02 3.57
C ASN A 31 7.80 -3.45 2.45
N ASP A 32 8.10 -2.25 1.97
CA ASP A 32 7.40 -1.61 0.85
C ASP A 32 7.53 -2.41 -0.46
N LEU A 33 8.70 -3.03 -0.70
CA LEU A 33 8.92 -3.94 -1.82
C LEU A 33 8.07 -5.22 -1.72
N ILE A 34 7.96 -5.81 -0.53
CA ILE A 34 7.15 -7.01 -0.31
C ILE A 34 5.66 -6.65 -0.44
N ILE A 35 5.23 -5.54 0.15
CA ILE A 35 3.85 -5.05 0.05
C ILE A 35 3.49 -4.76 -1.40
N SER A 36 4.34 -4.03 -2.14
CA SER A 36 4.10 -3.74 -3.56
C SER A 36 4.08 -5.01 -4.42
N GLY A 37 4.99 -5.97 -4.16
CA GLY A 37 5.02 -7.26 -4.83
C GLY A 37 3.77 -8.09 -4.57
N VAL A 38 3.34 -8.20 -3.31
CA VAL A 38 2.09 -8.90 -2.93
C VAL A 38 0.90 -8.19 -3.54
N ALA A 39 0.78 -6.89 -3.36
CA ALA A 39 -0.31 -6.10 -3.89
C ALA A 39 -0.44 -6.27 -5.41
N TYR A 40 0.68 -6.30 -6.13
CA TYR A 40 0.68 -6.43 -7.59
C TYR A 40 0.38 -7.85 -8.06
N SER A 41 0.96 -8.87 -7.44
CA SER A 41 0.85 -10.26 -7.91
C SER A 41 -0.40 -10.98 -7.40
N ALA A 42 -0.83 -10.69 -6.17
CA ALA A 42 -1.93 -11.39 -5.50
C ALA A 42 -3.27 -11.37 -6.25
N PRO A 43 -3.69 -10.29 -6.94
CA PRO A 43 -4.96 -10.28 -7.68
C PRO A 43 -4.97 -11.17 -8.92
N PHE A 44 -3.80 -11.53 -9.46
CA PHE A 44 -3.68 -12.25 -10.74
C PHE A 44 -3.31 -13.72 -10.56
N ILE A 45 -3.16 -14.19 -9.33
CA ILE A 45 -2.81 -15.57 -9.01
C ILE A 45 -3.87 -16.18 -8.09
N PHE A 46 -4.20 -17.46 -8.32
CA PHE A 46 -5.08 -18.19 -7.42
C PHE A 46 -4.36 -18.46 -6.09
N LEU A 47 -4.65 -17.63 -5.10
CA LEU A 47 -4.12 -17.78 -3.75
C LEU A 47 -4.89 -18.85 -2.99
N THR A 48 -4.32 -20.05 -2.87
CA THR A 48 -4.82 -21.08 -1.96
C THR A 48 -4.59 -20.65 -0.50
N ALA A 49 -5.42 -21.14 0.43
CA ALA A 49 -5.28 -20.82 1.86
C ALA A 49 -3.86 -21.09 2.42
N GLY A 50 -3.19 -22.14 1.92
CA GLY A 50 -1.81 -22.44 2.28
C GLY A 50 -0.79 -21.41 1.78
N SER A 51 -0.96 -20.92 0.56
CA SER A 51 -0.10 -19.87 0.00
C SER A 51 -0.28 -18.53 0.73
N ILE A 52 -1.52 -18.18 1.10
CA ILE A 52 -1.84 -17.00 1.91
C ILE A 52 -1.17 -17.08 3.27
N LYS A 53 -1.27 -18.23 3.96
CA LYS A 53 -0.59 -18.46 5.24
C LYS A 53 0.92 -18.28 5.12
N THR A 54 1.51 -18.74 4.02
CA THR A 54 2.95 -18.64 3.77
C THR A 54 3.37 -17.18 3.48
N LEU A 55 2.58 -16.45 2.70
CA LEU A 55 2.80 -15.03 2.44
C LEU A 55 2.67 -14.20 3.73
N ASN A 56 1.65 -14.46 4.54
CA ASN A 56 1.48 -13.84 5.85
C ASN A 56 2.66 -14.12 6.79
N ALA A 57 3.23 -15.33 6.78
CA ALA A 57 4.43 -15.64 7.55
C ALA A 57 5.66 -14.86 7.05
N ALA A 58 5.85 -14.74 5.74
CA ALA A 58 6.93 -13.95 5.13
C ALA A 58 6.78 -12.46 5.43
N LEU A 59 5.56 -11.94 5.36
CA LEU A 59 5.24 -10.54 5.64
C LEU A 59 5.49 -10.21 7.12
N ARG A 60 5.04 -11.05 8.06
CA ARG A 60 5.36 -10.90 9.49
C ARG A 60 6.86 -10.93 9.77
N LYS A 61 7.62 -11.76 9.05
CA LYS A 61 9.08 -11.78 9.17
C LYS A 61 9.68 -10.46 8.71
N ALA A 62 9.27 -9.94 7.55
CA ALA A 62 9.73 -8.64 7.05
C ALA A 62 9.38 -7.48 8.00
N ILE A 63 8.15 -7.47 8.53
CA ILE A 63 7.68 -6.45 9.47
C ILE A 63 8.50 -6.44 10.75
N LYS A 64 8.86 -7.61 11.29
CA LYS A 64 9.73 -7.70 12.48
C LYS A 64 11.13 -7.19 12.21
N MET A 65 11.65 -7.43 11.01
CA MET A 65 12.98 -6.95 10.62
C MET A 65 13.05 -5.42 10.52
N ALA A 66 11.93 -4.73 10.28
CA ALA A 66 11.88 -3.28 10.07
C ALA A 66 12.26 -2.39 11.26
N PRO A 67 11.66 -2.60 12.42
CA PRO A 67 12.07 -1.93 13.66
C PRO A 67 13.27 -2.62 14.34
N GLY A 68 13.84 -3.68 13.76
CA GLY A 68 14.86 -4.50 14.41
C GLY A 68 14.30 -5.37 15.56
N LEU A 69 13.02 -5.72 15.52
CA LEU A 69 12.40 -6.58 16.52
C LEU A 69 12.96 -8.01 16.40
N PRO A 70 13.13 -8.71 17.54
CA PRO A 70 13.55 -10.10 17.51
C PRO A 70 12.55 -10.99 16.74
N GLN A 71 13.07 -12.02 16.08
CA GLN A 71 12.25 -12.95 15.29
C GLN A 71 11.15 -13.64 16.13
N TRP A 72 11.44 -13.86 17.42
CA TRP A 72 10.54 -14.47 18.41
C TRP A 72 9.49 -13.52 18.98
N THR A 73 9.42 -12.26 18.53
CA THR A 73 8.37 -11.32 18.98
C THR A 73 6.98 -11.92 18.73
N PRO A 74 6.10 -12.01 19.75
CA PRO A 74 4.76 -12.55 19.57
C PRO A 74 3.98 -11.78 18.52
N THR A 75 3.23 -12.49 17.67
CA THR A 75 2.36 -11.84 16.66
C THR A 75 1.25 -11.02 17.31
N GLN A 76 0.81 -11.41 18.51
CA GLN A 76 -0.19 -10.67 19.27
C GLN A 76 0.27 -9.23 19.58
N ASN A 77 1.50 -9.04 20.05
CA ASN A 77 2.05 -7.71 20.35
C ASN A 77 2.14 -6.82 19.09
N LEU A 78 2.44 -7.41 17.92
CA LEU A 78 2.43 -6.68 16.65
C LEU A 78 1.01 -6.23 16.26
N ASN A 79 0.01 -7.09 16.52
CA ASN A 79 -1.39 -6.77 16.27
C ASN A 79 -1.90 -5.68 17.22
N GLU A 80 -1.50 -5.71 18.49
CA GLU A 80 -1.83 -4.70 19.51
C GLU A 80 -1.27 -3.32 19.16
N LEU A 81 -0.10 -3.28 18.51
CA LEU A 81 0.50 -2.05 17.97
C LEU A 81 -0.19 -1.54 16.69
N GLY A 82 -1.24 -2.22 16.21
CA GLY A 82 -1.92 -1.86 14.97
C GLY A 82 -1.11 -2.17 13.71
N ILE A 83 -0.01 -2.92 13.83
CA ILE A 83 0.82 -3.35 12.69
C ILE A 83 0.19 -4.61 12.07
N ARG A 84 -1.05 -4.45 11.63
CA ARG A 84 -1.82 -5.44 10.88
C ARG A 84 -1.59 -5.16 9.39
N ASN A 85 -0.53 -5.73 8.87
CA ASN A 85 -0.35 -5.91 7.43
C ASN A 85 -0.49 -7.41 7.18
N THR A 86 -1.72 -7.90 7.10
CA THR A 86 -2.01 -9.20 6.51
C THR A 86 -2.16 -9.06 5.00
N VAL A 87 -1.93 -10.14 4.27
CA VAL A 87 -2.10 -10.18 2.81
C VAL A 87 -3.54 -9.82 2.44
N GLU A 88 -4.50 -10.27 3.24
CA GLU A 88 -5.93 -10.02 3.11
C GLU A 88 -6.26 -8.53 3.25
N GLU A 89 -5.70 -7.85 4.25
CA GLU A 89 -5.89 -6.39 4.40
C GLU A 89 -5.26 -5.61 3.26
N ILE A 90 -4.07 -6.00 2.79
CA ILE A 90 -3.43 -5.36 1.64
C ILE A 90 -4.28 -5.53 0.38
N LEU A 91 -4.83 -6.73 0.18
CA LEU A 91 -5.73 -7.03 -0.93
C LEU A 91 -7.02 -6.22 -0.85
N GLU A 92 -7.62 -6.12 0.34
CA GLU A 92 -8.86 -5.37 0.54
C GLU A 92 -8.64 -3.87 0.39
N ALA A 93 -7.56 -3.33 0.94
CA ALA A 93 -7.18 -1.92 0.78
C ALA A 93 -6.94 -1.60 -0.70
N ARG A 94 -6.25 -2.47 -1.44
CA ARG A 94 -6.04 -2.30 -2.88
C ARG A 94 -7.34 -2.39 -3.67
N ARG A 95 -8.20 -3.36 -3.34
CA ARG A 95 -9.51 -3.53 -3.97
C ARG A 95 -10.36 -2.28 -3.77
N SER A 96 -10.44 -1.79 -2.55
CA SER A 96 -11.15 -0.56 -2.19
C SER A 96 -10.60 0.66 -2.94
N GLY A 97 -9.28 0.86 -2.95
CA GLY A 97 -8.67 1.97 -3.67
C GLY A 97 -8.89 1.91 -5.19
N GLN A 98 -8.83 0.71 -5.78
CA GLN A 98 -9.14 0.52 -7.21
C GLN A 98 -10.63 0.74 -7.50
N PHE A 99 -11.51 0.29 -6.61
CA PHE A 99 -12.94 0.51 -6.75
C PHE A 99 -13.27 2.01 -6.72
N GLU A 100 -12.72 2.78 -5.78
CA GLU A 100 -12.86 4.24 -5.73
C GLU A 100 -12.28 4.92 -6.98
N ARG A 101 -11.09 4.50 -7.45
CA ARG A 101 -10.51 5.00 -8.70
C ARG A 101 -11.38 4.71 -9.92
N LEU A 102 -12.05 3.56 -9.96
CA LEU A 102 -12.95 3.23 -11.06
C LEU A 102 -14.22 4.09 -11.02
N LYS A 103 -14.72 4.47 -9.84
CA LYS A 103 -15.86 5.39 -9.71
C LYS A 103 -15.59 6.79 -10.27
N THR A 104 -14.36 7.29 -10.23
CA THR A 104 -14.05 8.68 -10.65
C THR A 104 -14.09 8.85 -12.17
N SER A 105 -13.62 7.87 -12.94
CA SER A 105 -13.61 7.94 -14.41
C SER A 105 -14.91 7.42 -15.06
N GLN A 106 -15.29 7.97 -16.21
CA GLN A 106 -16.47 7.50 -16.96
C GLN A 106 -16.31 6.03 -17.38
N THR A 107 -15.19 5.69 -18.02
CA THR A 107 -14.87 4.32 -18.43
C THR A 107 -14.84 3.33 -17.25
N GLY A 108 -14.34 3.78 -16.08
CA GLY A 108 -14.31 2.96 -14.88
C GLY A 108 -15.70 2.67 -14.32
N ARG A 109 -16.60 3.67 -14.32
CA ARG A 109 -18.01 3.48 -13.95
C ARG A 109 -18.71 2.51 -14.88
N ASP A 110 -18.52 2.65 -16.19
CA ASP A 110 -19.11 1.75 -17.19
C ASP A 110 -18.61 0.31 -16.99
N THR A 111 -17.33 0.14 -16.66
CA THR A 111 -16.73 -1.16 -16.36
C THR A 111 -17.36 -1.79 -15.11
N LEU A 112 -17.54 -1.01 -14.05
CA LEU A 112 -18.17 -1.46 -12.80
C LEU A 112 -19.66 -1.77 -12.98
N LYS A 113 -20.40 -0.99 -13.78
CA LYS A 113 -21.80 -1.28 -14.17
C LYS A 113 -21.89 -2.62 -14.91
N ARG A 114 -20.97 -2.88 -15.84
CA ARG A 114 -20.87 -4.17 -16.56
C ARG A 114 -20.54 -5.35 -15.64
N MET A 115 -19.78 -5.12 -14.57
CA MET A 115 -19.52 -6.12 -13.51
C MET A 115 -20.71 -6.32 -12.56
N GLY A 116 -21.85 -5.64 -12.76
CA GLY A 116 -23.06 -5.79 -11.96
C GLY A 116 -23.08 -4.95 -10.68
N TYR A 117 -22.09 -4.07 -10.47
CA TYR A 117 -22.11 -3.16 -9.33
C TYR A 117 -23.12 -2.03 -9.57
N ARG A 118 -24.00 -1.80 -8.58
CA ARG A 118 -24.88 -0.63 -8.54
C ARG A 118 -24.05 0.58 -8.13
N ILE A 119 -23.59 1.34 -9.12
CA ILE A 119 -22.95 2.63 -8.87
C ILE A 119 -24.02 3.68 -9.08
N HIS A 120 -24.30 4.44 -8.03
CA HIS A 120 -24.97 5.71 -8.21
C HIS A 120 -24.00 6.61 -8.95
N ASP A 121 -24.42 7.18 -10.08
CA ASP A 121 -23.69 8.28 -10.67
C ASP A 121 -23.70 9.39 -9.61
N THR A 122 -22.66 9.42 -8.75
CA THR A 122 -22.33 10.60 -7.97
C THR A 122 -22.16 11.64 -9.03
N MET A 123 -23.19 12.48 -9.18
CA MET A 123 -23.14 13.64 -10.05
C MET A 123 -21.79 14.25 -9.78
N HIS A 124 -20.96 14.38 -10.82
CA HIS A 124 -19.80 15.25 -10.74
C HIS A 124 -20.32 16.48 -10.04
N ALA A 125 -19.78 16.80 -8.85
CA ALA A 125 -20.06 18.08 -8.23
C ALA A 125 -19.86 19.06 -9.36
N THR A 126 -20.95 19.63 -9.86
CA THR A 126 -20.91 20.47 -11.05
C THR A 126 -19.81 21.45 -10.73
N THR A 127 -18.75 21.50 -11.54
CA THR A 127 -17.70 22.49 -11.37
C THR A 127 -18.42 23.82 -11.52
N GLN A 128 -18.91 24.35 -10.40
CA GLN A 128 -19.47 25.67 -10.35
C GLN A 128 -18.26 26.55 -10.49
N GLU A 129 -18.25 27.33 -11.57
CA GLU A 129 -17.29 28.40 -11.72
C GLU A 129 -17.35 29.22 -10.44
N ILE A 130 -16.21 29.24 -9.75
CA ILE A 130 -16.03 30.10 -8.59
C ILE A 130 -16.24 31.52 -9.10
N ALA A 131 -17.21 32.25 -8.53
CA ALA A 131 -17.46 33.63 -8.91
C ALA A 131 -16.14 34.41 -8.91
N ASP A 132 -15.88 35.20 -9.97
CA ASP A 132 -14.59 35.86 -10.20
C ASP A 132 -14.08 36.65 -8.97
N CYS A 133 -14.99 37.21 -8.17
CA CYS A 133 -14.62 37.91 -6.94
C CYS A 133 -13.85 37.04 -5.92
N ILE A 134 -14.13 35.74 -5.87
CA ILE A 134 -13.47 34.78 -4.96
C ILE A 134 -12.13 34.33 -5.56
N SER A 135 -12.04 34.11 -6.88
CA SER A 135 -10.81 33.67 -7.55
C SER A 135 -9.69 34.72 -7.44
N ILE A 136 -10.04 36.01 -7.51
CA ILE A 136 -9.10 37.13 -7.39
C ILE A 136 -8.51 37.25 -5.97
N THR A 137 -9.25 36.84 -4.94
CA THR A 137 -8.81 36.95 -3.53
C THR A 137 -7.86 35.81 -3.13
N LEU A 138 -7.94 34.67 -3.81
CA LEU A 138 -7.24 33.44 -3.43
C LEU A 138 -5.81 33.44 -3.99
N LYS A 139 -4.88 34.13 -3.32
CA LYS A 139 -3.45 34.08 -3.64
C LYS A 139 -2.85 32.72 -3.22
N VAL A 140 -2.90 31.72 -4.09
CA VAL A 140 -2.13 30.49 -3.93
C VAL A 140 -0.75 30.71 -4.56
N THR A 141 0.30 30.69 -3.74
CA THR A 141 1.67 30.64 -4.27
C THR A 141 1.90 29.27 -4.91
N PRO A 142 2.47 29.19 -6.12
CA PRO A 142 2.76 27.91 -6.76
C PRO A 142 3.68 27.07 -5.89
N ILE A 143 3.48 25.76 -5.88
CA ILE A 143 4.39 24.84 -5.22
C ILE A 143 5.77 24.99 -5.88
N PRO A 144 6.84 25.25 -5.11
CA PRO A 144 8.16 25.46 -5.69
C PRO A 144 8.61 24.22 -6.47
N ASN A 145 8.95 24.42 -7.73
CA ASN A 145 9.58 23.38 -8.55
C ASN A 145 10.98 23.11 -7.97
N ASN A 146 11.27 21.83 -7.70
CA ASN A 146 12.46 21.30 -7.00
C ASN A 146 12.38 21.24 -5.48
N MET A 147 11.29 20.66 -4.94
CA MET A 147 11.39 20.06 -3.60
C MET A 147 12.26 18.79 -3.70
N ASN A 148 13.53 18.90 -3.34
CA ASN A 148 14.34 17.73 -2.98
C ASN A 148 13.83 17.25 -1.62
N LEU A 149 12.94 16.25 -1.63
CA LEU A 149 12.49 15.51 -0.44
C LEU A 149 13.56 14.53 0.05
#